data_AF-A0A2N3TER4-F1
#
_entry.id   AF-A0A2N3TER4-F1
#
_cell.length_a   1.000
_cell.length_b   1.000
_cell.length_c   1.000
_cell.angle_alpha   90.00
_cell.angle_beta   90.00
_cell.angle_gamma   90.00
#
_symmetry.space_group_name_H-M   'P 1'
#
loop_
_entity.id
_entity.type
_entity.pdbx_description
1 polymer ?
#
loop_
_entity_poly.entity_id
_entity_poly.type
_entity_poly.pdbx_seq_one_letter_code
_entity_poly.pdbx_strand_id
1 'polypeptide(L)'
;MILFYAYGSGLGHLNRILSYIRVREIELSSCIILTNSRHKGFLPQEIKMMYYPDSFFKNHELFFSTLIQSIEKYAVYEFVVDVFPCGFYGELSNLDRIKIKKTIVTRILKTSYFREHSSPRYDDLIILEKGIVLDYYRYSKALYLSINEGFIYSKEKLSLKKPFFFIIHSEPKEEVIQLYKLAQLYQKNDEHIYIQTFSEMITFDVEDVTLIFSERPIRSLLEGSTKIFTACGFNTFFATQDYRQKQHFLPFKRRFDDQFKRKKCNQL
;
A
#
# COMPACT_ATOMS: atom_id res chain seq x y z
N MET A 1 18.74 6.92 13.49
CA MET A 1 17.61 7.10 12.54
C MET A 1 17.06 5.73 12.14
N ILE A 2 15.81 5.66 11.69
CA ILE A 2 15.23 4.48 11.03
C ILE A 2 15.10 4.77 9.53
N LEU A 3 15.62 3.88 8.68
CA LEU A 3 15.50 3.98 7.23
C LEU A 3 14.43 3.01 6.72
N PHE A 4 13.43 3.55 6.05
CA PHE A 4 12.35 2.81 5.42
C PHE A 4 12.59 2.71 3.92
N TYR A 5 12.62 1.50 3.39
CA TYR A 5 12.60 1.24 1.95
C TYR A 5 11.15 1.03 1.51
N ALA A 6 10.63 1.92 0.66
CA ALA A 6 9.27 1.89 0.14
C ALA A 6 9.26 2.08 -1.37
N TYR A 7 9.50 1.00 -2.11
CA TYR A 7 9.44 0.99 -3.57
C TYR A 7 8.01 0.76 -4.08
N GLY A 8 7.57 1.62 -4.99
CA GLY A 8 6.29 1.56 -5.70
C GLY A 8 5.84 2.95 -6.15
N SER A 9 5.35 3.06 -7.39
CA SER A 9 4.97 4.35 -7.99
C SER A 9 3.76 5.01 -7.31
N GLY A 10 2.81 4.21 -6.83
CA GLY A 10 1.56 4.70 -6.23
C GLY A 10 1.65 5.01 -4.74
N LEU A 11 0.58 5.55 -4.17
CA LEU A 11 0.44 5.91 -2.74
C LEU A 11 0.39 4.72 -1.78
N GLY A 12 0.21 3.51 -2.31
CA GLY A 12 0.02 2.27 -1.53
C GLY A 12 1.13 2.02 -0.50
N HIS A 13 2.38 2.22 -0.94
CA HIS A 13 3.60 1.94 -0.19
C HIS A 13 3.82 2.97 0.92
N LEU A 14 3.70 4.25 0.59
CA LEU A 14 3.86 5.35 1.55
C LEU A 14 2.85 5.27 2.68
N ASN A 15 1.56 5.08 2.36
CA ASN A 15 0.50 4.97 3.36
C ASN A 15 0.75 3.83 4.37
N ARG A 16 1.21 2.67 3.91
CA ARG A 16 1.49 1.52 4.79
C ARG A 16 2.66 1.80 5.72
N ILE A 17 3.72 2.42 5.22
CA ILE A 17 4.85 2.84 6.06
C ILE A 17 4.42 3.89 7.09
N LEU A 18 3.61 4.88 6.70
CA LEU A 18 3.07 5.85 7.65
C LEU A 18 2.17 5.20 8.71
N SER A 19 1.32 4.25 8.32
CA SER A 19 0.50 3.47 9.26
C SER A 19 1.37 2.65 10.22
N TYR A 20 2.44 2.02 9.72
CA TYR A 20 3.41 1.31 10.55
C TYR A 20 4.12 2.25 11.55
N ILE A 21 4.63 3.40 11.07
CA ILE A 21 5.28 4.42 11.90
C ILE A 21 4.36 4.87 13.03
N ARG A 22 3.08 5.16 12.72
CA ARG A 22 2.10 5.57 13.72
C ARG A 22 1.84 4.49 14.77
N VAL A 23 1.54 3.27 14.32
CA VAL A 23 1.19 2.18 15.24
C VAL A 23 2.37 1.79 16.13
N ARG A 24 3.60 1.99 15.65
CA ARG A 24 4.82 1.79 16.43
C ARG A 24 5.26 3.02 17.23
N GLU A 25 4.47 4.10 17.18
CA GLU A 25 4.74 5.37 17.85
C GLU A 25 6.15 5.93 17.55
N ILE A 26 6.62 5.72 16.32
CA ILE A 26 7.93 6.17 15.89
C ILE A 26 7.86 7.67 15.58
N GLU A 27 8.79 8.43 16.16
CA GLU A 27 8.90 9.87 15.91
C GLU A 27 9.22 10.16 14.43
N LEU A 28 8.43 11.01 13.78
CA LEU A 28 8.57 11.32 12.35
C LEU A 28 9.94 11.89 11.99
N SER A 29 10.51 12.73 12.87
CA SER A 29 11.83 13.35 12.72
C SER A 29 12.98 12.33 12.68
N SER A 30 12.75 11.12 13.24
CA SER A 30 13.71 10.02 13.29
C SER A 30 13.66 9.12 12.05
N CYS A 31 12.72 9.39 11.13
CA CYS A 31 12.43 8.57 9.96
C CYS A 31 13.11 9.10 8.69
N ILE A 32 13.62 8.18 7.89
CA ILE A 32 14.07 8.42 6.51
C ILE A 32 13.29 7.50 5.59
N ILE A 33 12.66 8.00 4.53
CA ILE A 33 11.96 7.18 3.54
C ILE A 33 12.69 7.22 2.20
N LEU A 34 13.16 6.07 1.74
CA LEU A 34 13.72 5.83 0.41
C LEU A 34 12.62 5.30 -0.51
N THR A 35 12.30 6.03 -1.58
CA THR A 35 11.17 5.69 -2.47
C THR A 35 11.36 6.19 -3.92
N ASN A 36 10.61 5.61 -4.84
CA ASN A 36 10.40 6.12 -6.21
C ASN A 36 8.98 6.66 -6.43
N SER A 37 8.17 6.80 -5.38
CA SER A 37 6.79 7.27 -5.54
C SER A 37 6.75 8.73 -6.01
N ARG A 38 5.97 8.99 -7.07
CA ARG A 38 5.71 10.35 -7.57
C ARG A 38 4.92 11.21 -6.57
N HIS A 39 4.21 10.56 -5.65
CA HIS A 39 3.39 11.21 -4.62
C HIS A 39 4.19 11.60 -3.38
N LYS A 40 5.45 11.99 -3.55
CA LYS A 40 6.35 12.34 -2.45
C LYS A 40 5.85 13.47 -1.56
N GLY A 41 5.05 14.40 -2.09
CA GLY A 41 4.42 15.48 -1.33
C GLY A 41 3.39 15.00 -0.30
N PHE A 42 3.00 13.72 -0.35
CA PHE A 42 2.11 13.10 0.62
C PHE A 42 2.76 12.89 2.00
N LEU A 43 4.09 12.80 2.05
CA LEU A 43 4.82 12.55 3.29
C LEU A 43 4.84 13.81 4.18
N PRO A 44 4.70 13.66 5.51
CA PRO A 44 4.93 14.75 6.45
C PRO A 44 6.32 15.37 6.27
N GLN A 45 6.43 16.70 6.44
CA GLN A 45 7.66 17.45 6.20
C GLN A 45 8.79 17.08 7.17
N GLU A 46 8.44 16.54 8.34
CA GLU A 46 9.33 16.08 9.38
C GLU A 46 10.12 14.82 8.96
N ILE A 47 9.59 14.04 8.02
CA ILE A 47 10.26 12.84 7.52
C ILE A 47 11.31 13.24 6.48
N LYS A 48 12.56 12.82 6.69
CA LYS A 48 13.58 12.98 5.65
C LYS A 48 13.30 12.04 4.49
N MET A 49 13.29 12.58 3.28
CA MET A 49 13.02 11.81 2.07
C MET A 49 14.27 11.60 1.22
N MET A 50 14.39 10.40 0.66
CA MET A 50 15.34 10.03 -0.37
C MET A 50 14.58 9.54 -1.60
N TYR A 51 14.38 10.43 -2.58
CA TYR A 51 13.68 10.11 -3.82
C TYR A 51 14.66 9.70 -4.92
N TYR A 52 14.42 8.55 -5.55
CA TYR A 52 15.19 8.09 -6.70
C TYR A 52 14.28 7.57 -7.82
N PRO A 53 14.67 7.73 -9.10
CA PRO A 53 13.91 7.18 -10.22
C PRO A 53 13.99 5.64 -10.26
N ASP A 54 13.09 5.00 -11.00
CA ASP A 54 13.05 3.54 -11.15
C ASP A 54 14.39 2.93 -11.63
N SER A 55 15.11 3.63 -12.51
CA SER A 55 16.42 3.20 -13.02
C SER A 55 17.48 3.02 -11.93
N PHE A 56 17.38 3.76 -10.81
CA PHE A 56 18.28 3.60 -9.67
C PHE A 56 18.11 2.22 -9.01
N PHE A 57 16.88 1.75 -8.83
CA PHE A 57 16.60 0.47 -8.19
C PHE A 57 17.00 -0.74 -9.04
N LYS A 58 17.04 -0.57 -10.38
CA LYS A 58 17.54 -1.59 -11.31
C LYS A 58 19.07 -1.71 -11.28
N ASN A 59 19.77 -0.66 -10.87
CA ASN A 59 21.23 -0.69 -10.73
C ASN A 59 21.59 -1.16 -9.32
N HIS A 60 21.76 -2.48 -9.15
CA HIS A 60 21.98 -3.08 -7.83
C HIS A 60 23.26 -2.59 -7.14
N GLU A 61 24.34 -2.32 -7.88
CA GLU A 61 25.60 -1.82 -7.30
C GLU A 61 25.47 -0.39 -6.80
N LEU A 62 24.86 0.48 -7.62
CA LEU A 62 24.59 1.87 -7.25
C LEU A 62 23.61 1.93 -6.07
N PHE A 63 22.56 1.11 -6.10
CA PHE A 63 21.59 1.03 -5.01
C PHE A 63 22.28 0.61 -3.71
N PHE A 64 23.04 -0.49 -3.74
CA PHE A 64 23.64 -1.06 -2.54
C PHE A 64 24.71 -0.15 -1.94
N SER A 65 25.58 0.44 -2.76
CA SER A 65 26.58 1.43 -2.30
C SER A 65 25.91 2.67 -1.68
N THR A 66 24.84 3.18 -2.30
CA THR A 66 24.06 4.31 -1.76
C THR A 66 23.38 3.95 -0.42
N LEU A 67 22.85 2.73 -0.29
CA LEU A 67 22.25 2.24 0.96
C LEU A 67 23.27 2.23 2.10
N ILE A 68 24.48 1.68 1.88
CA ILE A 68 25.55 1.67 2.89
C ILE A 68 25.94 3.09 3.30
N GLN A 69 26.21 3.97 2.33
CA GLN A 69 26.55 5.36 2.62
C GLN A 69 25.45 6.07 3.43
N SER A 70 24.19 5.77 3.15
CA SER A 70 23.05 6.36 3.87
C SER A 70 22.94 5.85 5.30
N ILE A 71 23.20 4.55 5.50
CA ILE A 71 23.24 3.95 6.84
C ILE A 71 24.30 4.64 7.70
N GLU A 72 25.50 4.82 7.16
CA GLU A 72 26.61 5.49 7.85
C GLU A 72 26.31 6.97 8.10
N LYS A 73 25.96 7.71 7.05
CA LYS A 73 25.72 9.16 7.10
C LYS A 73 24.64 9.55 8.11
N TYR A 74 23.61 8.74 8.26
CA TYR A 74 22.46 9.05 9.12
C TYR A 74 22.44 8.24 10.42
N ALA A 75 23.51 7.50 10.73
CA ALA A 75 23.57 6.60 11.89
C ALA A 75 22.28 5.76 12.00
N VAL A 76 21.95 5.06 10.91
CA VAL A 76 20.76 4.22 10.83
C VAL A 76 20.98 2.99 11.68
N TYR A 77 20.10 2.76 12.67
CA TYR A 77 20.17 1.57 13.52
C TYR A 77 19.19 0.46 13.09
N GLU A 78 18.14 0.83 12.35
CA GLU A 78 17.13 -0.10 11.84
C GLU A 78 16.78 0.23 10.38
N PHE A 79 16.75 -0.81 9.55
CA PHE A 79 16.30 -0.76 8.16
C PHE A 79 15.00 -1.54 8.01
N VAL A 80 13.92 -0.84 7.66
CA VAL A 80 12.58 -1.40 7.52
C VAL A 80 12.24 -1.53 6.04
N VAL A 81 12.02 -2.75 5.58
CA VAL A 81 11.71 -3.08 4.20
C VAL A 81 10.21 -3.23 4.02
N ASP A 82 9.68 -2.49 3.05
CA ASP A 82 8.29 -2.62 2.63
C ASP A 82 8.09 -3.79 1.66
N VAL A 83 7.46 -4.87 2.15
CA VAL A 83 6.86 -5.99 1.41
C VAL A 83 7.77 -6.98 0.71
N PHE A 84 8.74 -6.54 -0.08
CA PHE A 84 9.53 -7.42 -0.94
C PHE A 84 10.89 -7.75 -0.27
N PRO A 85 11.12 -8.99 0.21
CA PRO A 85 12.37 -9.39 0.89
C PRO A 85 13.66 -9.03 0.15
N CYS A 86 13.67 -9.20 -1.17
CA CYS A 86 14.84 -8.90 -2.00
C CYS A 86 14.67 -7.57 -2.75
N GLY A 87 13.69 -6.75 -2.41
CA GLY A 87 13.29 -5.61 -3.25
C GLY A 87 12.49 -6.06 -4.46
N PHE A 88 12.11 -5.11 -5.31
CA PHE A 88 11.29 -5.39 -6.48
C PHE A 88 12.10 -5.99 -7.64
N TYR A 89 13.37 -5.63 -7.77
CA TYR A 89 14.28 -6.14 -8.80
C TYR A 89 15.31 -7.15 -8.26
N GLY A 90 15.41 -7.31 -6.95
CA GLY A 90 16.44 -8.14 -6.31
C GLY A 90 17.56 -7.31 -5.69
N GLU A 91 17.44 -5.98 -5.65
CA GLU A 91 18.45 -5.04 -5.17
C GLU A 91 18.76 -5.18 -3.68
N LEU A 92 17.88 -5.82 -2.90
CA LEU A 92 18.08 -6.13 -1.47
C LEU A 92 18.63 -7.55 -1.23
N SER A 93 18.98 -8.30 -2.28
CA SER A 93 19.54 -9.66 -2.15
C SER A 93 20.77 -9.75 -1.23
N ASN A 94 21.55 -8.68 -1.15
CA ASN A 94 22.79 -8.61 -0.36
C ASN A 94 22.61 -8.06 1.07
N LEU A 95 21.38 -7.95 1.59
CA LEU A 95 21.12 -7.41 2.93
C LEU A 95 21.78 -8.20 4.08
N ASP A 96 22.16 -9.45 3.86
CA ASP A 96 22.91 -10.25 4.84
C ASP A 96 24.28 -9.63 5.18
N ARG A 97 24.84 -8.80 4.28
CA ARG A 97 26.11 -8.08 4.51
C ARG A 97 25.98 -6.88 5.45
N ILE A 98 24.75 -6.40 5.69
CA ILE A 98 24.49 -5.22 6.51
C ILE A 98 24.23 -5.66 7.96
N LYS A 99 24.99 -5.09 8.90
CA LYS A 99 24.98 -5.42 10.34
C LYS A 99 24.18 -4.43 11.19
N ILE A 100 23.00 -4.05 10.71
CA ILE A 100 22.01 -3.29 11.49
C ILE A 100 20.73 -4.11 11.60
N LYS A 101 19.84 -3.70 12.50
CA LYS A 101 18.55 -4.37 12.63
C LYS A 101 17.77 -4.28 11.31
N LYS A 102 17.24 -5.40 10.84
CA LYS A 102 16.44 -5.52 9.62
C LYS A 102 15.04 -5.96 9.96
N THR A 103 14.06 -5.15 9.58
CA THR A 103 12.64 -5.45 9.78
C THR A 103 11.96 -5.52 8.43
N ILE A 104 11.07 -6.48 8.22
CA ILE A 104 10.23 -6.54 7.01
C ILE A 104 8.76 -6.42 7.36
N VAL A 105 8.09 -5.50 6.67
CA VAL A 105 6.64 -5.33 6.74
C VAL A 105 6.01 -6.16 5.63
N THR A 106 5.35 -7.25 6.00
CA THR A 106 4.95 -8.28 5.04
C THR A 106 3.58 -8.02 4.40
N ARG A 107 3.40 -8.60 3.21
CA ARG A 107 2.13 -8.76 2.50
C ARG A 107 2.10 -10.14 1.84
N ILE A 108 0.92 -10.57 1.41
CA ILE A 108 0.76 -11.78 0.62
C ILE A 108 1.39 -11.56 -0.76
N LEU A 109 2.47 -12.29 -1.01
CA LEU A 109 3.14 -12.36 -2.30
C LEU A 109 2.79 -13.67 -3.01
N LYS A 110 2.84 -13.63 -4.34
CA LYS A 110 2.76 -14.80 -5.22
C LYS A 110 3.97 -15.69 -5.02
N THR A 111 3.77 -17.00 -5.14
CA THR A 111 4.86 -17.98 -5.07
C THR A 111 5.92 -17.80 -6.15
N SER A 112 5.57 -17.15 -7.28
CA SER A 112 6.54 -16.80 -8.32
C SER A 112 7.66 -15.89 -7.82
N TYR A 113 7.37 -14.96 -6.90
CA TYR A 113 8.38 -14.08 -6.32
C TYR A 113 9.49 -14.89 -5.62
N PHE A 114 9.09 -15.87 -4.80
CA PHE A 114 10.02 -16.71 -4.04
C PHE A 114 10.71 -17.78 -4.87
N ARG A 115 10.28 -18.01 -6.12
CA ARG A 115 11.05 -18.82 -7.09
C ARG A 115 12.16 -18.00 -7.74
N GLU A 116 11.95 -16.70 -7.91
CA GLU A 116 12.93 -15.77 -8.50
C GLU A 116 13.95 -15.27 -7.45
N HIS A 117 13.54 -15.19 -6.18
CA HIS A 117 14.32 -14.53 -5.14
C HIS A 117 14.32 -15.33 -3.83
N SER A 118 15.51 -15.48 -3.23
CA SER A 118 15.70 -16.07 -1.90
C SER A 118 15.77 -14.99 -0.83
N SER A 119 14.90 -15.05 0.18
CA SER A 119 14.82 -14.03 1.24
C SER A 119 16.17 -13.83 1.93
N PRO A 120 16.68 -12.59 2.07
CA PRO A 120 17.73 -12.31 3.03
C PRO A 120 17.20 -12.51 4.45
N ARG A 121 18.11 -12.51 5.42
CA ARG A 121 17.79 -12.63 6.84
C ARG A 121 17.29 -11.31 7.40
N TYR A 122 16.09 -11.36 7.98
CA TYR A 122 15.49 -10.31 8.79
C TYR A 122 15.58 -10.65 10.29
N ASP A 123 15.62 -9.63 11.12
CA ASP A 123 15.49 -9.79 12.57
C ASP A 123 14.01 -9.92 12.93
N ASP A 124 13.20 -8.95 12.49
CA ASP A 124 11.76 -8.90 12.74
C ASP A 124 10.96 -9.06 11.44
N LEU A 125 9.98 -9.96 11.46
CA LEU A 125 8.97 -10.17 10.42
C LEU A 125 7.62 -9.66 10.93
N ILE A 126 7.15 -8.54 10.38
CA ILE A 126 5.87 -7.92 10.77
C ILE A 126 4.76 -8.47 9.88
N ILE A 127 3.86 -9.25 10.47
CA ILE A 127 2.72 -9.89 9.83
C ILE A 127 1.50 -8.96 9.90
N LEU A 128 1.06 -8.47 8.74
CA LEU A 128 -0.06 -7.53 8.65
C LEU A 128 -1.38 -8.16 8.18
N GLU A 129 -1.33 -9.35 7.59
CA GLU A 129 -2.52 -9.98 7.02
C GLU A 129 -2.47 -11.51 7.11
N LYS A 130 -3.64 -12.14 7.11
CA LYS A 130 -3.76 -13.60 7.12
C LYS A 130 -3.39 -14.16 5.73
N GLY A 131 -2.78 -15.34 5.71
CA GLY A 131 -2.42 -16.06 4.47
C GLY A 131 -0.98 -15.87 4.00
N ILE A 132 -0.15 -15.16 4.77
CA ILE A 132 1.30 -15.09 4.55
C ILE A 132 1.92 -16.46 4.86
N VAL A 133 2.73 -16.98 3.94
CA VAL A 133 3.42 -18.27 4.09
C VAL A 133 4.81 -17.99 4.65
N LEU A 134 4.99 -18.29 5.93
CA LEU A 134 6.18 -17.89 6.68
C LEU A 134 7.46 -18.61 6.22
N ASP A 135 7.33 -19.83 5.67
CA ASP A 135 8.45 -20.66 5.21
C ASP A 135 9.29 -20.02 4.10
N TYR A 136 8.73 -19.02 3.41
CA TYR A 136 9.46 -18.27 2.39
C TYR A 136 10.39 -17.19 2.94
N TYR A 137 10.34 -16.92 4.24
CA TYR A 137 11.08 -15.84 4.88
C TYR A 137 12.15 -16.40 5.81
N ARG A 138 13.33 -15.79 5.77
CA ARG A 138 14.40 -16.04 6.76
C ARG A 138 14.32 -14.95 7.81
N TYR A 139 13.83 -15.28 9.01
CA TYR A 139 13.66 -14.30 10.08
C TYR A 139 14.00 -14.88 11.46
N SER A 140 14.27 -14.01 12.44
CA SER A 140 14.53 -14.42 13.82
C SER A 140 13.26 -14.37 14.69
N LYS A 141 12.40 -13.36 14.49
CA LYS A 141 11.16 -13.17 15.23
C LYS A 141 10.01 -12.75 14.31
N ALA A 142 8.81 -13.29 14.56
CA ALA A 142 7.58 -12.85 13.91
C ALA A 142 6.69 -12.06 14.88
N LEU A 143 6.07 -10.99 14.38
CA LEU A 143 5.20 -10.09 15.15
C LEU A 143 3.93 -9.82 14.35
N TYR A 144 2.77 -10.07 14.96
CA TYR A 144 1.50 -9.67 14.37
C TYR A 144 1.21 -8.21 14.69
N LEU A 145 0.90 -7.42 13.66
CA LEU A 145 0.57 -6.02 13.83
C LEU A 145 -0.69 -5.67 13.04
N SER A 146 -1.66 -5.08 13.71
CA SER A 146 -2.80 -4.46 13.04
C SER A 146 -2.45 -3.02 12.69
N ILE A 147 -2.58 -2.65 11.42
CA ILE A 147 -2.34 -1.27 10.96
C ILE A 147 -3.64 -0.46 10.79
N ASN A 148 -4.77 -0.99 11.26
CA ASN A 148 -6.09 -0.37 11.09
C ASN A 148 -6.14 1.02 11.74
N GLU A 149 -5.56 1.15 12.93
CA GLU A 149 -5.44 2.41 13.68
C GLU A 149 -4.46 3.39 13.02
N GLY A 150 -3.63 2.88 12.09
CA GLY A 150 -2.67 3.64 11.33
C GLY A 150 -3.26 4.43 10.16
N PHE A 151 -4.48 4.15 9.72
CA PHE A 151 -5.07 4.82 8.55
C PHE A 151 -5.57 6.23 8.87
N ILE A 152 -5.39 7.16 7.92
CA ILE A 152 -5.91 8.52 8.00
C ILE A 152 -7.03 8.66 6.99
N TYR A 153 -8.20 9.09 7.47
CA TYR A 153 -9.32 9.43 6.62
C TYR A 153 -9.35 10.94 6.36
N SER A 154 -9.84 11.33 5.18
CA SER A 154 -10.13 12.73 4.90
C SER A 154 -11.28 13.22 5.80
N LYS A 155 -11.16 14.46 6.30
CA LYS A 155 -12.21 15.15 7.07
C LYS A 155 -13.19 15.93 6.18
N GLU A 156 -13.04 15.81 4.87
CA GLU A 156 -13.88 16.48 3.89
C GLU A 156 -15.36 16.14 4.08
N LYS A 157 -16.19 17.19 4.12
CA LYS A 157 -17.65 17.07 4.20
C LYS A 157 -18.23 17.30 2.82
N LEU A 158 -18.85 16.26 2.27
CA LEU A 158 -19.50 16.30 0.97
C LEU A 158 -21.02 16.31 1.15
N SER A 159 -21.71 17.06 0.31
CA SER A 159 -23.17 16.92 0.16
C SER A 159 -23.44 15.72 -0.74
N LEU A 160 -23.96 14.63 -0.17
CA LEU A 160 -24.09 13.34 -0.83
C LEU A 160 -25.54 13.08 -1.28
N LYS A 161 -25.72 12.78 -2.57
CA LYS A 161 -26.99 12.22 -3.08
C LYS A 161 -27.16 10.81 -2.51
N LYS A 162 -28.36 10.48 -2.03
CA LYS A 162 -28.68 9.15 -1.48
C LYS A 162 -29.89 8.57 -2.23
N PRO A 163 -29.95 7.24 -2.44
CA PRO A 163 -28.91 6.24 -2.18
C PRO A 163 -27.73 6.36 -3.16
N PHE A 164 -26.55 5.87 -2.76
CA PHE A 164 -25.36 5.89 -3.62
C PHE A 164 -24.43 4.69 -3.43
N PHE A 165 -23.68 4.38 -4.49
CA PHE A 165 -22.55 3.47 -4.49
C PHE A 165 -21.24 4.24 -4.42
N PHE A 166 -20.21 3.60 -3.86
CA PHE A 166 -18.88 4.18 -3.74
C PHE A 166 -17.82 3.27 -4.36
N ILE A 167 -16.99 3.84 -5.22
CA ILE A 167 -15.80 3.19 -5.78
C ILE A 167 -14.58 3.90 -5.22
N ILE A 168 -13.64 3.14 -4.66
CA ILE A 168 -12.37 3.68 -4.16
C ILE A 168 -11.20 2.93 -4.77
N HIS A 169 -10.53 3.58 -5.72
CA HIS A 169 -9.37 3.02 -6.40
C HIS A 169 -8.52 4.10 -7.05
N SER A 170 -7.22 4.10 -6.71
CA SER A 170 -6.31 5.16 -7.15
C SER A 170 -6.00 5.10 -8.64
N GLU A 171 -5.51 3.98 -9.13
CA GLU A 171 -4.96 3.80 -10.49
C GLU A 171 -4.73 2.31 -10.77
N PRO A 172 -4.55 1.88 -12.03
CA PRO A 172 -4.68 2.65 -13.28
C PRO A 172 -6.14 2.86 -13.72
N LYS A 173 -6.31 3.66 -14.78
CA LYS A 173 -7.61 4.05 -15.35
C LYS A 173 -8.51 2.86 -15.67
N GLU A 174 -7.92 1.84 -16.29
CA GLU A 174 -8.64 0.67 -16.78
C GLU A 174 -9.30 -0.09 -15.64
N GLU A 175 -8.66 -0.12 -14.47
CA GLU A 175 -9.18 -0.79 -13.28
C GLU A 175 -10.31 0.00 -12.63
N VAL A 176 -10.21 1.34 -12.63
CA VAL A 176 -11.32 2.21 -12.18
C VAL A 176 -12.53 2.00 -13.07
N ILE A 177 -12.35 1.92 -14.39
CA ILE A 177 -13.41 1.63 -15.36
C ILE A 177 -14.01 0.24 -15.13
N GLN A 178 -13.19 -0.78 -14.84
CA GLN A 178 -13.70 -2.13 -14.55
C GLN A 178 -14.52 -2.18 -13.26
N LEU A 179 -14.09 -1.45 -12.22
CA LEU A 179 -14.88 -1.30 -10.99
C LEU A 179 -16.18 -0.53 -11.23
N TYR A 180 -16.15 0.50 -12.08
CA TYR A 180 -17.35 1.22 -12.50
C TYR A 180 -18.34 0.32 -13.22
N LYS A 181 -17.88 -0.45 -14.21
CA LYS A 181 -18.72 -1.45 -14.90
C LYS A 181 -19.30 -2.47 -13.92
N LEU A 182 -18.51 -2.91 -12.96
CA LEU A 182 -19.01 -3.80 -11.89
C LEU A 182 -20.11 -3.10 -11.07
N ALA A 183 -19.93 -1.84 -10.69
CA ALA A 183 -20.94 -1.08 -9.95
C ALA A 183 -22.25 -0.95 -10.74
N GLN A 184 -22.16 -0.67 -12.05
CA GLN A 184 -23.34 -0.60 -12.93
C GLN A 184 -24.13 -1.90 -12.97
N LEU A 185 -23.48 -3.07 -12.91
CA LEU A 185 -24.18 -4.36 -12.86
C LEU A 185 -25.02 -4.55 -11.58
N TYR A 186 -24.68 -3.83 -10.51
CA TYR A 186 -25.43 -3.86 -9.25
C TYR A 186 -26.42 -2.70 -9.11
N GLN A 187 -26.34 -1.72 -10.02
CA GLN A 187 -27.22 -0.56 -10.03
C GLN A 187 -28.58 -1.03 -10.52
N LYS A 188 -29.61 -0.82 -9.69
CA LYS A 188 -30.98 -1.27 -9.98
C LYS A 188 -31.97 -0.13 -10.04
N ASN A 189 -31.63 0.98 -9.39
CA ASN A 189 -32.39 2.22 -9.38
C ASN A 189 -31.46 3.37 -9.83
N ASP A 190 -31.90 4.60 -9.65
CA ASP A 190 -31.10 5.81 -9.91
C ASP A 190 -30.08 6.07 -8.79
N GLU A 191 -29.38 5.01 -8.32
CA GLU A 191 -28.34 5.16 -7.30
C GLU A 191 -27.15 5.96 -7.87
N HIS A 192 -26.79 7.07 -7.23
CA HIS A 192 -25.63 7.86 -7.66
C HIS A 192 -24.32 7.08 -7.44
N ILE A 193 -23.30 7.27 -8.29
CA ILE A 193 -22.00 6.62 -8.16
C ILE A 193 -20.92 7.65 -7.87
N TYR A 194 -20.32 7.57 -6.68
CA TYR A 194 -19.13 8.34 -6.33
C TYR A 194 -17.87 7.51 -6.59
N ILE A 195 -16.87 8.11 -7.25
CA ILE A 195 -15.62 7.45 -7.61
C ILE A 195 -14.46 8.27 -7.07
N GLN A 196 -13.80 7.77 -6.02
CA GLN A 196 -12.57 8.37 -5.51
C GLN A 196 -11.36 7.76 -6.23
N THR A 197 -10.61 8.58 -6.97
CA THR A 197 -9.48 8.12 -7.80
C THR A 197 -8.35 9.15 -7.94
N PHE A 198 -7.21 8.68 -8.45
CA PHE A 198 -6.02 9.45 -8.83
C PHE A 198 -5.79 9.50 -10.33
N SER A 199 -6.66 8.89 -11.11
CA SER A 199 -6.49 8.84 -12.55
C SER A 199 -7.04 10.12 -13.19
N GLU A 200 -6.14 11.07 -13.49
CA GLU A 200 -6.44 12.42 -13.99
C GLU A 200 -7.17 12.46 -15.35
N MET A 201 -7.25 11.34 -16.07
CA MET A 201 -7.83 11.28 -17.43
C MET A 201 -9.13 10.47 -17.51
N ILE A 202 -9.84 10.33 -16.39
CA ILE A 202 -11.14 9.67 -16.39
C ILE A 202 -12.22 10.73 -16.50
N THR A 203 -13.01 10.65 -17.55
CA THR A 203 -14.29 11.34 -17.65
C THR A 203 -15.36 10.27 -17.82
N PHE A 204 -16.43 10.37 -17.04
CA PHE A 204 -17.65 9.63 -17.26
C PHE A 204 -18.70 10.66 -17.68
N ASP A 205 -19.18 10.55 -18.90
CA ASP A 205 -20.21 11.45 -19.43
C ASP A 205 -21.60 10.93 -19.04
N VAL A 206 -21.86 10.92 -17.73
CA VAL A 206 -23.09 10.37 -17.12
C VAL A 206 -23.47 11.24 -15.92
N GLU A 207 -24.72 11.71 -15.88
CA GLU A 207 -25.23 12.66 -14.87
C GLU A 207 -25.15 12.13 -13.42
N ASP A 208 -25.19 10.81 -13.24
CA ASP A 208 -25.20 10.13 -11.94
C ASP A 208 -23.83 9.64 -11.48
N VAL A 209 -22.75 10.22 -12.03
CA VAL A 209 -21.38 9.88 -11.64
C VAL A 209 -20.65 11.13 -11.14
N THR A 210 -20.01 11.03 -9.98
CA THR A 210 -19.13 12.09 -9.46
C THR A 210 -17.74 11.55 -9.19
N LEU A 211 -16.76 12.16 -9.85
CA LEU A 211 -15.34 11.88 -9.63
C LEU A 211 -14.80 12.76 -8.50
N ILE A 212 -14.03 12.15 -7.61
CA ILE A 212 -13.41 12.80 -6.46
C ILE A 212 -11.92 12.49 -6.47
N PHE A 213 -11.09 13.53 -6.48
CA PHE A 213 -9.64 13.42 -6.43
C PHE A 213 -9.17 13.65 -5.00
N SER A 214 -8.85 12.57 -4.27
CA SER A 214 -8.46 12.67 -2.84
C SER A 214 -7.50 11.56 -2.40
N GLU A 215 -6.46 11.95 -1.66
CA GLU A 215 -5.30 11.08 -1.26
C GLU A 215 -5.63 10.12 -0.14
N ARG A 216 -6.69 10.45 0.59
CA ARG A 216 -7.11 9.71 1.78
C ARG A 216 -8.55 9.28 1.60
N PRO A 217 -8.91 8.04 2.01
CA PRO A 217 -10.30 7.61 1.95
C PRO A 217 -11.21 8.62 2.67
N ILE A 218 -12.30 9.02 2.02
CA ILE A 218 -13.26 9.96 2.61
C ILE A 218 -14.25 9.18 3.47
N ARG A 219 -14.27 9.46 4.77
CA ARG A 219 -15.04 8.69 5.75
C ARG A 219 -16.55 8.73 5.49
N SER A 220 -17.08 9.88 5.11
CA SER A 220 -18.52 10.06 4.83
C SER A 220 -19.01 9.21 3.64
N LEU A 221 -18.17 8.99 2.63
CA LEU A 221 -18.48 8.09 1.50
C LEU A 221 -18.49 6.62 1.93
N LEU A 222 -17.52 6.23 2.78
CA LEU A 222 -17.47 4.88 3.33
C LEU A 222 -18.68 4.58 4.22
N GLU A 223 -19.03 5.50 5.13
CA GLU A 223 -20.15 5.32 6.04
C GLU A 223 -21.50 5.35 5.30
N GLY A 224 -21.72 6.33 4.43
CA GLY A 224 -23.02 6.59 3.80
C GLY A 224 -23.38 5.73 2.59
N SER A 225 -22.41 5.06 1.95
CA SER A 225 -22.65 4.25 0.75
C SER A 225 -23.47 3.01 1.06
N THR A 226 -24.31 2.58 0.12
CA THR A 226 -25.03 1.30 0.21
C THR A 226 -24.17 0.13 -0.24
N LYS A 227 -23.21 0.37 -1.16
CA LYS A 227 -22.21 -0.59 -1.64
C LYS A 227 -20.86 0.09 -1.88
N ILE A 228 -19.78 -0.64 -1.60
CA ILE A 228 -18.40 -0.20 -1.81
C ILE A 228 -17.71 -1.16 -2.78
N PHE A 229 -17.17 -0.64 -3.88
CA PHE A 229 -16.45 -1.41 -4.89
C PHE A 229 -14.96 -1.13 -4.80
N THR A 230 -14.14 -2.17 -4.66
CA THR A 230 -12.68 -2.03 -4.48
C THR A 230 -11.87 -3.09 -5.21
N ALA A 231 -10.62 -2.76 -5.50
CA ALA A 231 -9.66 -3.61 -6.17
C ALA A 231 -9.01 -4.69 -5.29
N CYS A 232 -9.37 -4.80 -4.00
CA CYS A 232 -8.64 -5.64 -3.03
C CYS A 232 -7.12 -5.32 -2.92
N GLY A 233 -6.72 -4.09 -3.28
CA GLY A 233 -5.41 -3.57 -2.93
C GLY A 233 -5.30 -3.44 -1.41
N PHE A 234 -4.17 -3.79 -0.83
CA PHE A 234 -3.99 -3.91 0.62
C PHE A 234 -4.48 -2.67 1.40
N ASN A 235 -4.11 -1.44 1.02
CA ASN A 235 -4.51 -0.26 1.80
C ASN A 235 -6.02 -0.08 1.82
N THR A 236 -6.66 -0.14 0.65
CA THR A 236 -8.12 -0.04 0.56
C THR A 236 -8.79 -1.21 1.27
N PHE A 237 -8.21 -2.41 1.18
CA PHE A 237 -8.73 -3.58 1.90
C PHE A 237 -8.80 -3.30 3.40
N PHE A 238 -7.71 -2.87 4.03
CA PHE A 238 -7.69 -2.60 5.46
C PHE A 238 -8.43 -1.32 5.85
N ALA A 239 -8.29 -0.23 5.10
CA ALA A 239 -8.99 1.03 5.37
C ALA A 239 -10.52 0.93 5.30
N THR A 240 -11.06 -0.16 4.73
CA THR A 240 -12.49 -0.37 4.60
C THR A 240 -12.99 -1.56 5.42
N GLN A 241 -12.19 -2.12 6.32
CA GLN A 241 -12.54 -3.34 7.05
C GLN A 241 -13.86 -3.31 7.84
N ASP A 242 -14.28 -2.14 8.33
CA ASP A 242 -15.52 -2.03 9.11
C ASP A 242 -16.78 -2.07 8.23
N TYR A 243 -16.60 -2.18 6.90
CA TYR A 243 -17.66 -2.13 5.90
C TYR A 243 -17.69 -3.39 5.01
N ARG A 244 -17.16 -4.52 5.48
CA ARG A 244 -17.08 -5.78 4.71
C ARG A 244 -18.43 -6.26 4.20
N GLN A 245 -19.50 -6.08 4.97
CA GLN A 245 -20.88 -6.47 4.65
C GLN A 245 -21.42 -5.81 3.37
N LYS A 246 -20.88 -4.64 2.99
CA LYS A 246 -21.30 -3.91 1.79
C LYS A 246 -20.22 -3.82 0.72
N GLN A 247 -19.17 -4.63 0.85
CA GLN A 247 -18.04 -4.61 -0.09
C GLN A 247 -18.14 -5.62 -1.21
N HIS A 248 -17.83 -5.14 -2.40
CA HIS A 248 -17.72 -5.91 -3.62
C HIS A 248 -16.28 -5.80 -4.13
N PHE A 249 -15.55 -6.91 -4.06
CA PHE A 249 -14.15 -6.98 -4.45
C PHE A 249 -13.95 -7.49 -5.88
N LEU A 250 -13.22 -6.71 -6.67
CA LEU A 250 -12.68 -7.11 -7.98
C LEU A 250 -11.13 -7.08 -7.93
N PRO A 251 -10.47 -8.16 -7.47
CA PRO A 251 -9.00 -8.21 -7.41
C PRO A 251 -8.38 -8.16 -8.81
N PHE A 252 -7.25 -7.47 -8.94
CA PHE A 252 -6.51 -7.36 -10.21
C PHE A 252 -5.20 -8.15 -10.17
N LYS A 253 -4.75 -8.60 -11.35
CA LYS A 253 -3.46 -9.30 -11.48
C LYS A 253 -2.33 -8.30 -11.26
N ARG A 254 -1.44 -8.62 -10.33
CA ARG A 254 -0.15 -7.92 -10.13
C ARG A 254 1.02 -8.85 -10.44
N ARG A 255 2.20 -8.29 -10.64
CA ARG A 255 3.42 -9.10 -10.83
C ARG A 255 3.69 -9.98 -9.62
N PHE A 256 3.69 -9.40 -8.41
CA PHE A 256 4.05 -10.10 -7.18
C PHE A 256 3.01 -10.05 -6.06
N ASP A 257 2.21 -8.99 -5.91
CA ASP A 257 1.13 -8.92 -4.92
C ASP A 257 0.00 -9.91 -5.27
N ASP A 258 -0.48 -10.68 -4.31
CA ASP A 258 -1.56 -11.67 -4.51
C ASP A 258 -2.89 -11.19 -3.91
N GLN A 259 -3.56 -10.31 -4.67
CA GLN A 259 -4.86 -9.74 -4.30
C GLN A 259 -5.97 -10.79 -4.25
N PHE A 260 -5.87 -11.85 -5.05
CA PHE A 260 -6.84 -12.94 -5.07
C PHE A 260 -6.77 -13.75 -3.78
N LYS A 261 -5.55 -14.09 -3.35
CA LYS A 261 -5.33 -14.77 -2.08
C LYS A 261 -5.69 -13.88 -0.89
N ARG A 262 -5.41 -12.56 -0.95
CA ARG A 262 -5.88 -11.60 0.07
C ARG A 262 -7.39 -11.67 0.26
N LYS A 263 -8.16 -11.58 -0.83
CA LYS A 263 -9.62 -11.72 -0.82
C LYS A 263 -10.03 -13.04 -0.15
N LYS A 264 -9.39 -14.16 -0.48
CA LYS A 264 -9.76 -15.48 0.07
C LYS A 264 -9.43 -15.63 1.56
N CYS A 265 -8.25 -15.19 2.00
CA CYS A 265 -7.73 -15.46 3.35
C CYS A 265 -8.18 -14.46 4.42
N ASN A 266 -8.66 -13.29 4.01
CA ASN A 266 -9.03 -12.20 4.93
C ASN A 266 -10.53 -11.83 4.82
N GLN A 267 -11.34 -12.72 4.25
CA GLN A 267 -12.79 -12.63 4.34
C GLN A 267 -13.23 -13.15 5.71
N LEU A 268 -13.81 -12.26 6.52
CA LEU A 268 -14.78 -12.41 7.61
C LEU A 268 -14.87 -11.04 8.29
#